data_AF-A0AAE2W1F0-F1
#
_entry.id   AF-A0AAE2W1F0-F1
#
_cell.length_a   1.000
_cell.length_b   1.000
_cell.length_c   1.000
_cell.angle_alpha   90.00
_cell.angle_beta   90.00
_cell.angle_gamma   90.00
#
_symmetry.space_group_name_H-M   'P 1'
#
loop_
_entity.id
_entity.type
_entity.pdbx_description
1 polymer ?
#
loop_
_entity_poly.entity_id
_entity_poly.type
_entity_poly.pdbx_seq_one_letter_code
_entity_poly.pdbx_strand_id
1 'polypeptide(L)'
;MFAAWFLSLAASLSVLFISEVLGQSPCHLCWLQRAFMFPLAVILGIAAWRSDLSIWRYAVPLAVIGGAIALYHWLLYAGVLPEPITPCTASGPSCTDDAMLILGLPIPALSFLTFGVISALLLQLRRIAS
;
A
#
# COMPACT_ATOMS: atom_id res chain seq x y z
N MET A 1 -17.11 -4.39 1.01
CA MET A 1 -16.32 -4.57 2.25
C MET A 1 -15.43 -5.79 2.20
N PHE A 2 -15.96 -7.01 2.08
CA PHE A 2 -15.14 -8.23 2.05
C PHE A 2 -14.02 -8.20 1.00
N ALA A 3 -14.31 -7.73 -0.23
CA ALA A 3 -13.29 -7.58 -1.26
C ALA A 3 -12.15 -6.61 -0.86
N ALA A 4 -12.50 -5.45 -0.27
CA ALA A 4 -11.52 -4.47 0.18
C ALA A 4 -10.66 -5.01 1.34
N TRP A 5 -11.30 -5.71 2.29
CA TRP A 5 -10.60 -6.41 3.37
C TRP A 5 -9.64 -7.47 2.82
N PHE A 6 -10.12 -8.36 1.95
CA PHE A 6 -9.31 -9.42 1.37
C PHE A 6 -8.09 -8.86 0.61
N LEU A 7 -8.28 -7.82 -0.20
CA LEU A 7 -7.18 -7.13 -0.89
C LEU A 7 -6.14 -6.57 0.09
N SER A 8 -6.59 -5.84 1.12
CA SER A 8 -5.68 -5.27 2.13
C SER A 8 -4.93 -6.35 2.93
N LEU A 9 -5.59 -7.47 3.24
CA LEU A 9 -4.99 -8.60 3.93
C LEU A 9 -3.96 -9.30 3.04
N ALA A 10 -4.32 -9.62 1.81
CA ALA A 10 -3.43 -10.28 0.86
C ALA A 10 -2.19 -9.43 0.57
N ALA A 11 -2.36 -8.11 0.38
CA ALA A 11 -1.23 -7.19 0.19
C ALA A 11 -0.33 -7.14 1.44
N SER A 12 -0.93 -7.09 2.63
CA SER A 12 -0.17 -7.09 3.89
C SER A 12 0.66 -8.36 4.06
N LEU A 13 0.05 -9.53 3.83
CA LEU A 13 0.72 -10.82 3.91
C LEU A 13 1.79 -11.00 2.84
N SER A 14 1.53 -10.55 1.61
CA SER A 14 2.51 -10.64 0.51
C SER A 14 3.80 -9.89 0.86
N VAL A 15 3.65 -8.68 1.41
CA VAL A 15 4.78 -7.83 1.74
C VAL A 15 5.53 -8.29 3.00
N LEU A 16 4.83 -8.93 3.95
CA LEU A 16 5.47 -9.63 5.08
C LEU A 16 6.24 -10.87 4.63
N PHE A 17 5.68 -11.65 3.69
CA PHE A 17 6.38 -12.79 3.11
C PHE A 17 7.69 -12.36 2.42
N ILE A 18 7.65 -11.26 1.66
CA ILE A 18 8.85 -10.70 1.01
C ILE A 18 9.93 -10.31 2.05
N SER A 19 9.56 -9.69 3.18
CA SER A 19 10.58 -9.29 4.17
C SER A 19 11.08 -10.44 5.04
N GLU A 20 10.19 -11.28 5.54
CA GLU A 20 10.55 -12.30 6.54
C GLU A 20 11.04 -13.60 5.91
N VAL A 21 10.49 -13.98 4.76
CA VAL A 21 10.81 -15.27 4.12
C VAL A 21 11.84 -15.11 3.01
N LEU A 22 11.69 -14.10 2.15
CA LEU A 22 12.65 -13.82 1.08
C LEU A 22 13.85 -12.97 1.55
N GLY A 23 13.80 -12.43 2.79
CA GLY A 23 14.89 -11.65 3.37
C GLY A 23 15.09 -10.28 2.72
N GLN A 24 14.13 -9.79 1.93
CA GLN A 24 14.24 -8.49 1.27
C GLN A 24 13.73 -7.37 2.18
N SER A 25 14.65 -6.58 2.72
CA SER A 25 14.32 -5.46 3.58
C SER A 25 13.60 -4.34 2.79
N PRO A 26 12.56 -3.73 3.36
CA PRO A 26 11.82 -2.67 2.67
C PRO A 26 12.64 -1.38 2.63
N CYS A 27 12.54 -0.64 1.52
CA CYS A 27 12.98 0.75 1.48
C CYS A 27 12.07 1.65 2.33
N HIS A 28 12.51 2.88 2.62
CA HIS A 28 11.75 3.82 3.46
C HIS A 28 10.32 4.12 2.93
N LEU A 29 10.14 4.26 1.61
CA LEU A 29 8.81 4.50 1.03
C LEU A 29 7.90 3.26 1.15
N CYS A 30 8.43 2.06 0.92
CA CYS A 30 7.70 0.81 1.16
C CYS A 30 7.28 0.67 2.62
N TRP A 31 8.16 1.03 3.56
CA TRP A 31 7.84 1.01 4.98
C TRP A 31 6.70 1.98 5.31
N LEU A 32 6.71 3.18 4.75
CA LEU A 32 5.63 4.15 4.93
C LEU A 32 4.31 3.61 4.34
N GLN A 33 4.32 2.96 3.18
CA GLN A 33 3.13 2.33 2.61
C GLN A 33 2.57 1.22 3.52
N ARG A 34 3.43 0.38 4.12
CA ARG A 34 3.01 -0.65 5.10
C ARG A 34 2.28 -0.04 6.30
N ALA A 35 2.74 1.12 6.79
CA ALA A 35 2.10 1.82 7.91
C ALA A 35 0.64 2.21 7.62
N PHE A 36 0.26 2.41 6.34
CA PHE A 36 -1.13 2.65 5.94
C PHE A 36 -1.89 1.37 5.59
N MET A 37 -1.23 0.38 5.00
CA MET A 37 -1.88 -0.87 4.56
C MET A 37 -2.22 -1.81 5.73
N PHE A 38 -1.34 -1.96 6.72
CA PHE A 38 -1.56 -2.91 7.82
C PHE A 38 -2.75 -2.53 8.70
N PRO A 39 -2.93 -1.26 9.11
CA PRO A 39 -4.12 -0.88 9.85
C PRO A 39 -5.39 -1.03 9.01
N LEU A 40 -5.35 -0.77 7.69
CA LEU A 40 -6.48 -1.02 6.79
C LEU A 40 -6.95 -2.48 6.84
N ALA A 41 -6.03 -3.44 6.81
CA ALA A 41 -6.36 -4.86 6.89
C ALA A 41 -7.11 -5.21 8.19
N VAL A 42 -6.70 -4.64 9.31
CA VAL A 42 -7.33 -4.88 10.62
C VAL A 42 -8.70 -4.21 10.69
N ILE A 43 -8.81 -2.91 10.41
CA ILE A 43 -10.07 -2.17 10.57
C ILE A 43 -11.13 -2.63 9.57
N LEU A 44 -10.75 -2.97 8.33
CA LEU A 44 -11.69 -3.50 7.33
C LEU A 44 -12.17 -4.91 7.72
N GLY A 45 -11.34 -5.70 8.39
CA GLY A 45 -11.73 -7.01 8.91
C GLY A 45 -12.78 -6.89 10.03
N ILE A 46 -12.55 -5.97 10.98
CA ILE A 46 -13.51 -5.68 12.05
C ILE A 46 -14.82 -5.15 11.47
N ALA A 47 -14.74 -4.21 10.52
CA ALA A 47 -15.93 -3.64 9.88
C ALA A 47 -16.70 -4.67 9.05
N ALA A 48 -16.00 -5.58 8.35
CA ALA A 48 -16.64 -6.68 7.64
C ALA A 48 -17.34 -7.66 8.58
N TRP A 49 -16.72 -7.99 9.72
CA TRP A 49 -17.34 -8.84 10.76
C TRP A 49 -18.58 -8.20 11.39
N ARG A 50 -18.52 -6.91 11.69
CA ARG A 50 -19.63 -6.17 12.30
C ARG A 50 -20.66 -5.62 11.30
N SER A 51 -20.42 -5.79 10.00
CA SER A 51 -21.19 -5.15 8.93
C SER A 51 -21.31 -3.62 9.09
N ASP A 52 -20.27 -2.97 9.61
CA ASP A 52 -20.27 -1.53 9.92
C ASP A 52 -19.91 -0.69 8.70
N LEU A 53 -20.92 -0.25 7.96
CA LEU A 53 -20.72 0.56 6.75
C LEU A 53 -20.09 1.93 7.03
N SER A 54 -20.09 2.44 8.26
CA SER A 54 -19.57 3.77 8.60
C SER A 54 -18.03 3.86 8.59
N ILE A 55 -17.35 2.71 8.50
CA ILE A 55 -15.90 2.54 8.32
C ILE A 55 -15.29 3.45 7.24
N TRP A 56 -16.05 3.79 6.20
CA TRP A 56 -15.57 4.58 5.07
C TRP A 56 -15.02 5.95 5.51
N ARG A 57 -15.52 6.51 6.62
CA ARG A 57 -15.14 7.84 7.11
C ARG A 57 -13.66 7.94 7.45
N TYR A 58 -13.04 6.86 7.91
CA TYR A 58 -11.63 6.82 8.28
C TYR A 58 -10.80 5.87 7.41
N ALA A 59 -11.40 4.83 6.81
CA ALA A 59 -10.70 3.96 5.88
C ALA A 59 -10.37 4.67 4.54
N VAL A 60 -11.23 5.57 4.03
CA VAL A 60 -10.95 6.31 2.78
C VAL A 60 -9.75 7.23 2.93
N PRO A 61 -9.66 8.14 3.93
CA PRO A 61 -8.48 8.97 4.12
C PRO A 61 -7.18 8.15 4.24
N LEU A 62 -7.22 7.04 4.99
CA LEU A 62 -6.07 6.17 5.19
C LEU A 62 -5.60 5.53 3.88
N ALA A 63 -6.53 5.01 3.07
CA ALA A 63 -6.23 4.42 1.77
C ALA A 63 -5.74 5.46 0.74
N VAL A 64 -6.30 6.67 0.76
CA VAL A 64 -5.88 7.76 -0.14
C VAL A 64 -4.47 8.25 0.19
N ILE A 65 -4.14 8.43 1.47
CA ILE A 65 -2.79 8.85 1.88
C ILE A 65 -1.76 7.78 1.50
N GLY A 66 -2.03 6.50 1.84
CA GLY A 66 -1.18 5.39 1.42
C GLY A 66 -1.03 5.29 -0.11
N GLY A 67 -2.12 5.49 -0.84
CA GLY A 67 -2.14 5.53 -2.31
C GLY A 67 -1.34 6.69 -2.90
N ALA A 68 -1.36 7.88 -2.30
CA ALA A 68 -0.56 9.01 -2.75
C ALA A 68 0.94 8.75 -2.58
N ILE A 69 1.35 8.14 -1.47
CA ILE A 69 2.73 7.71 -1.23
C ILE A 69 3.13 6.62 -2.24
N ALA A 70 2.23 5.68 -2.53
CA ALA A 70 2.48 4.63 -3.52
C ALA A 70 2.62 5.19 -4.94
N LEU A 71 1.81 6.18 -5.31
CA LEU A 71 1.92 6.89 -6.58
C LEU A 71 3.27 7.59 -6.70
N TYR A 72 3.66 8.35 -5.68
CA TYR A 72 4.96 9.01 -5.64
C TYR A 72 6.10 8.01 -5.83
N HIS A 73 6.06 6.89 -5.09
CA HIS A 73 7.08 5.85 -5.18
C HIS A 73 7.12 5.20 -6.57
N TRP A 74 5.97 4.91 -7.17
CA TRP A 74 5.91 4.34 -8.51
C TRP A 74 6.47 5.29 -9.58
N LEU A 75 6.12 6.57 -9.51
CA LEU A 75 6.63 7.57 -10.45
C LEU A 75 8.14 7.81 -10.30
N LEU A 76 8.65 7.74 -9.06
CA LEU A 76 10.09 7.75 -8.78
C LEU A 76 10.78 6.55 -9.41
N TYR A 77 10.28 5.34 -9.16
CA TYR A 77 10.80 4.10 -9.74
C TYR A 77 10.76 4.09 -11.27
N ALA A 78 9.71 4.66 -11.87
CA ALA A 78 9.57 4.75 -13.32
C ALA A 78 10.47 5.82 -13.98
N GLY A 79 11.27 6.56 -13.20
CA GLY A 79 12.14 7.63 -13.70
C GLY A 79 11.39 8.88 -14.18
N VAL A 80 10.09 9.01 -13.86
CA VAL A 80 9.28 10.19 -14.21
C VAL A 80 9.61 11.37 -13.29
N LEU A 81 9.86 11.09 -12.00
CA LEU A 81 10.37 12.08 -11.07
C LEU A 81 11.89 11.93 -10.89
N PRO A 82 12.64 13.04 -10.76
CA PRO A 82 14.05 12.97 -10.45
C PRO A 82 14.26 12.37 -9.06
N GLU A 83 15.25 11.50 -8.94
CA GLU A 83 15.65 10.96 -7.65
C GLU A 83 16.23 12.08 -6.77
N PRO A 84 15.76 12.20 -5.51
CA PRO A 84 16.39 13.11 -4.57
C PRO A 84 17.80 12.63 -4.27
N ILE A 85 18.75 13.58 -4.18
CA ILE A 85 20.15 13.30 -3.88
C ILE A 85 20.23 12.72 -2.46
N THR A 86 20.38 11.40 -2.33
CA THR A 86 20.57 10.76 -1.04
C THR A 86 22.06 10.75 -0.68
N PRO A 87 22.45 11.13 0.55
CA PRO A 87 23.85 11.06 0.95
C PRO A 87 24.33 9.62 0.87
N CYS A 88 25.55 9.39 0.37
CA CYS A 88 26.13 8.05 0.23
C CYS A 88 26.27 7.31 1.58
N THR A 89 26.11 8.02 2.70
CA THR A 89 26.10 7.48 4.07
C THR A 89 24.72 7.06 4.56
N ALA A 90 23.65 7.36 3.82
CA ALA A 90 22.31 6.86 4.13
C ALA A 90 22.31 5.34 3.99
N SER A 91 22.22 4.65 5.12
CA SER A 91 22.15 3.21 5.18
C SER A 91 20.72 2.73 4.91
N GLY A 92 20.57 1.78 3.99
CA GLY A 92 19.28 1.12 3.73
C GLY A 92 19.10 0.73 2.26
N PRO A 93 18.07 -0.07 1.94
CA PRO A 93 17.73 -0.44 0.56
C PRO A 93 17.26 0.78 -0.23
N SER A 94 17.67 0.88 -1.49
CA SER A 94 17.17 1.91 -2.41
C SER A 94 15.69 1.68 -2.74
N CYS A 95 14.96 2.77 -2.97
CA CYS A 95 13.57 2.73 -3.43
C CYS A 95 13.43 2.65 -4.97
N THR A 96 14.53 2.75 -5.71
CA THR A 96 14.52 2.74 -7.18
C THR A 96 15.31 1.60 -7.80
N ASP A 97 15.91 0.74 -6.97
CA ASP A 97 16.71 -0.39 -7.41
C ASP A 97 15.86 -1.57 -7.91
N ASP A 98 16.45 -2.43 -8.74
CA ASP A 98 15.81 -3.58 -9.38
C ASP A 98 15.29 -4.61 -8.37
N ALA A 99 15.78 -4.57 -7.12
CA ALA A 99 15.23 -5.33 -6.00
C ALA A 99 13.74 -5.05 -5.74
N MET A 100 13.18 -3.97 -6.29
CA MET A 100 11.76 -3.60 -6.19
C MET A 100 10.86 -4.29 -7.24
N LEU A 101 11.36 -5.31 -7.95
CA LEU A 101 10.59 -6.13 -8.88
C LEU A 101 10.17 -7.46 -8.24
N ILE A 102 8.91 -7.82 -8.45
CA ILE A 102 8.40 -9.17 -8.15
C ILE A 102 7.77 -9.75 -9.42
N LEU A 103 8.29 -10.89 -9.89
CA LEU A 103 7.87 -11.51 -11.16
C LEU A 103 7.93 -10.54 -12.37
N GLY A 104 8.88 -9.61 -12.36
CA GLY A 104 9.03 -8.57 -13.39
C GLY A 104 8.06 -7.39 -13.28
N LEU A 105 7.23 -7.34 -12.22
CA LEU A 105 6.32 -6.24 -11.94
C LEU A 105 6.85 -5.37 -10.79
N PRO A 106 6.83 -4.04 -10.92
CA PRO A 106 7.28 -3.15 -9.85
C PRO A 106 6.31 -3.20 -8.67
N ILE A 107 6.85 -3.55 -7.50
CA ILE A 107 6.13 -3.56 -6.21
C ILE A 107 5.44 -2.21 -5.94
N PRO A 108 6.06 -1.04 -6.20
CA PRO A 108 5.39 0.26 -6.02
C PRO A 108 4.12 0.42 -6.85
N ALA A 109 4.11 -0.08 -8.10
CA ALA A 109 2.93 -0.02 -8.96
C ALA A 109 1.81 -0.94 -8.46
N LEU A 110 2.15 -2.15 -8.03
CA LEU A 110 1.18 -3.09 -7.44
C LEU A 110 0.54 -2.51 -6.17
N SER A 111 1.35 -1.84 -5.34
CA SER A 111 0.88 -1.15 -4.15
C SER A 111 -0.09 -0.01 -4.51
N PHE A 112 0.25 0.82 -5.49
CA PHE A 112 -0.61 1.91 -5.97
C PHE A 112 -1.96 1.38 -6.48
N LEU A 113 -1.93 0.33 -7.31
CA LEU A 113 -3.14 -0.33 -7.81
C LEU A 113 -4.00 -0.86 -6.66
N THR A 114 -3.39 -1.48 -5.66
CA THR A 114 -4.09 -2.03 -4.50
C THR A 114 -4.80 -0.93 -3.69
N PHE A 115 -4.09 0.15 -3.35
CA PHE A 115 -4.70 1.30 -2.67
C PHE A 115 -5.81 1.96 -3.51
N GLY A 116 -5.62 2.04 -4.83
CA GLY A 116 -6.62 2.57 -5.77
C GLY A 116 -7.90 1.75 -5.77
N VAL A 117 -7.80 0.41 -5.86
CA VAL A 117 -8.95 -0.49 -5.82
C VAL A 117 -9.64 -0.43 -4.45
N ILE A 118 -8.89 -0.46 -3.34
CA ILE A 118 -9.47 -0.31 -1.99
C ILE A 118 -10.23 1.01 -1.88
N SER A 119 -9.63 2.11 -2.33
CA SER A 119 -10.27 3.44 -2.31
C SER A 119 -11.55 3.46 -3.13
N ALA A 120 -11.55 2.90 -4.35
CA ALA A 120 -12.73 2.81 -5.20
C ALA A 120 -13.86 2.00 -4.52
N LEU A 121 -13.54 0.85 -3.94
CA LEU A 121 -14.51 0.02 -3.20
C LEU A 121 -15.09 0.74 -1.98
N LEU A 122 -14.28 1.50 -1.24
CA LEU A 122 -14.73 2.27 -0.10
C LEU A 122 -15.60 3.47 -0.51
N LEU A 123 -15.29 4.11 -1.64
CA LEU A 123 -16.14 5.18 -2.19
C LEU A 123 -17.49 4.65 -2.69
N GLN A 124 -17.53 3.44 -3.26
CA GLN A 124 -18.79 2.76 -3.57
C GLN A 124 -19.59 2.46 -2.30
N LEU A 125 -18.93 1.99 -1.24
CA LEU A 125 -19.56 1.75 0.06
C LEU A 125 -20.19 3.02 0.64
N ARG A 126 -19.47 4.15 0.54
CA ARG A 126 -19.97 5.46 0.95
C ARG A 126 -21.28 5.82 0.25
N ARG A 127 -21.41 5.55 -1.06
CA ARG A 127 -22.63 5.85 -1.84
C ARG A 127 -23.82 4.98 -1.43
N ILE A 128 -23.58 3.77 -0.93
CA ILE A 128 -24.64 2.85 -0.49
C ILE A 128 -25.08 3.18 0.95
N ALA A 129 -24.15 3.66 1.78
CA ALA A 129 -24.39 3.96 3.19
C ALA A 129 -24.91 5.39 3.45
N SER A 130 -24.91 6.25 2.43
CA SER A 130 -25.47 7.62 2.43
C SER A 130 -26.92 7.62 1.99
#